data_AF-F4R5B1-F1
#
_entry.id   AF-F4R5B1-F1
#
_cell.length_a   1.000
_cell.length_b   1.000
_cell.length_c   1.000
_cell.angle_alpha   90.00
_cell.angle_beta   90.00
_cell.angle_gamma   90.00
#
_symmetry.space_group_name_H-M   'P 1'
#
loop_
_entity.id
_entity.type
_entity.pdbx_description
1 polymer ?
#
loop_
_entity_poly.entity_id
_entity_poly.type
_entity_poly.pdbx_seq_one_letter_code
_entity_poly.pdbx_strand_id
1 'polypeptide(L)'
;MHTLTQDDDYADLPHLMELLSPRDTRRFRRGILSAGPTTILPDPIVVNCNFVAPPIDAATAREVLGELVLPTPAIDLHTSWIFTLQTATVGQTAEFSFRSTQTYIDINLAKPIRYWDWASTFPAEMHRPWGRNDLGSLQVEVQAFASDSERSHFMLCQEKYHTTMLLNLFQGKLKEIPSLLTVAEAQLATNVRFAENHVLAHRNNHGMHDMYTLQERLQGNVPMLEFLNTFTHYTYWRTNKAAVINGLQYVGWTLFHSLIVDKKYDWHAGYFSGRISDFESDHRCNSLCRRVGMKQPAGS
;
A
#
# COMPACT_ATOMS: atom_id res chain seq x y z
N MET A 1 6.04 -10.30 32.32
CA MET A 1 6.80 -9.71 31.20
C MET A 1 8.00 -10.60 30.93
N HIS A 2 8.19 -11.06 29.70
CA HIS A 2 9.47 -11.64 29.27
C HIS A 2 10.13 -10.65 28.32
N THR A 3 11.39 -10.32 28.59
CA THR A 3 12.30 -9.74 27.60
C THR A 3 12.80 -10.87 26.72
N LEU A 4 12.50 -10.80 25.42
CA LEU A 4 13.07 -11.72 24.43
C LEU A 4 14.58 -11.46 24.31
N THR A 5 15.35 -12.52 24.17
CA THR A 5 16.79 -12.46 23.91
C THR A 5 17.11 -13.10 22.55
N GLN A 6 18.30 -12.84 22.01
CA GLN A 6 18.60 -13.06 20.60
C GLN A 6 18.71 -14.55 20.17
N ASP A 7 18.59 -15.48 21.13
CA ASP A 7 18.76 -16.92 20.98
C ASP A 7 17.47 -17.74 21.22
N ASP A 8 16.30 -17.10 21.31
CA ASP A 8 15.00 -17.78 21.51
C ASP A 8 14.60 -18.58 20.24
N ASP A 9 14.96 -19.87 20.20
CA ASP A 9 14.71 -20.77 19.05
C ASP A 9 13.20 -20.98 18.81
N TYR A 10 12.75 -20.79 17.56
CA TYR A 10 11.34 -20.81 17.16
C TYR A 10 10.65 -22.17 17.36
N ALA A 11 11.40 -23.22 17.71
CA ALA A 11 10.85 -24.53 18.06
C ALA A 11 10.00 -24.52 19.35
N ASP A 12 10.31 -23.66 20.33
CA ASP A 12 9.71 -23.69 21.68
C ASP A 12 8.47 -22.79 21.85
N LEU A 13 7.88 -22.32 20.74
CA LEU A 13 6.69 -21.45 20.72
C LEU A 13 5.44 -22.19 20.20
N PRO A 14 4.84 -23.13 20.98
CA PRO A 14 3.78 -24.03 20.48
C PRO A 14 2.52 -23.32 19.96
N HIS A 15 2.21 -22.12 20.48
CA HIS A 15 1.08 -21.30 20.01
C HIS A 15 1.23 -20.83 18.55
N LEU A 16 2.45 -20.74 18.01
CA LEU A 16 2.67 -20.47 16.58
C LEU A 16 2.34 -21.69 15.70
N MET A 17 2.30 -22.90 16.27
CA MET A 17 1.93 -24.12 15.52
C MET A 17 0.42 -24.34 15.42
N GLU A 18 -0.39 -23.71 16.29
CA GLU A 18 -1.86 -23.89 16.31
C GLU A 18 -2.56 -23.31 15.07
N LEU A 19 -1.91 -22.37 14.39
CA LEU A 19 -2.39 -21.75 13.15
C LEU A 19 -1.97 -22.50 11.87
N LEU A 20 -1.17 -23.57 11.98
CA LEU A 20 -0.63 -24.32 10.84
C LEU A 20 -1.51 -25.53 10.47
N SER A 21 -1.67 -25.79 9.17
CA SER A 21 -2.42 -26.96 8.73
C SER A 21 -1.69 -28.26 9.08
N PRO A 22 -2.40 -29.39 9.28
CA PRO A 22 -1.77 -30.70 9.49
C PRO A 22 -0.88 -31.20 8.34
N ARG A 23 -0.81 -30.48 7.20
CA ARG A 23 0.16 -30.72 6.11
C ARG A 23 1.46 -29.96 6.36
N ASP A 24 1.37 -28.74 6.86
CA ASP A 24 2.49 -27.83 7.04
C ASP A 24 3.26 -28.14 8.33
N THR A 25 2.56 -28.49 9.41
CA THR A 25 3.17 -29.06 10.63
C THR A 25 4.01 -30.30 10.32
N ARG A 26 3.60 -31.12 9.34
CA ARG A 26 4.36 -32.28 8.85
C ARG A 26 5.52 -31.93 7.92
N ARG A 27 5.50 -30.79 7.23
CA ARG A 27 6.67 -30.23 6.54
C ARG A 27 7.68 -29.68 7.53
N PHE A 28 7.24 -28.88 8.50
CA PHE A 28 8.07 -28.25 9.52
C PHE A 28 8.89 -29.28 10.31
N ARG A 29 8.23 -30.30 10.87
CA ARG A 29 8.91 -31.40 11.58
C ARG A 29 9.87 -32.21 10.69
N ARG A 30 9.64 -32.31 9.37
CA ARG A 30 10.60 -32.96 8.46
C ARG A 30 11.83 -32.10 8.17
N GLY A 31 11.70 -30.78 8.13
CA GLY A 31 12.85 -29.87 7.99
C GLY A 31 13.78 -29.93 9.21
N ILE A 32 13.20 -29.86 10.41
CA ILE A 32 13.96 -29.96 11.68
C ILE A 32 14.70 -31.30 11.77
N LEU A 33 14.04 -32.42 11.45
CA LEU A 33 14.67 -33.75 11.49
C LEU A 33 15.75 -33.99 10.41
N SER A 34 15.93 -33.06 9.46
CA SER A 34 17.07 -33.06 8.52
C SER A 34 18.23 -32.16 8.95
N ALA A 35 18.05 -31.33 9.99
CA ALA A 35 19.12 -30.52 10.57
C ALA A 35 19.90 -31.36 11.61
N GLY A 36 20.95 -32.04 11.15
CA GLY A 36 22.01 -32.50 12.05
C GLY A 36 22.71 -31.29 12.72
N PRO A 37 23.42 -31.49 13.86
CA PRO A 37 24.07 -30.41 14.61
C PRO A 37 25.17 -29.77 13.77
N THR A 38 24.78 -28.75 13.01
CA THR A 38 25.65 -28.03 12.09
C THR A 38 26.30 -26.92 12.89
N THR A 39 27.61 -27.01 13.10
CA THR A 39 28.39 -25.93 13.69
C THR A 39 28.34 -24.75 12.74
N ILE A 40 27.46 -23.78 13.01
CA ILE A 40 27.34 -22.56 12.20
C ILE A 40 28.60 -21.72 12.44
N LEU A 41 29.62 -21.97 11.62
CA LEU A 41 30.64 -20.97 11.34
C LEU A 41 29.92 -19.73 10.77
N PRO A 42 30.32 -18.51 11.14
CA PRO A 42 29.69 -17.30 10.61
C PRO A 42 29.84 -17.29 9.08
N ASP A 43 28.70 -17.29 8.38
CA ASP A 43 28.66 -17.29 6.93
C ASP A 43 29.49 -16.11 6.38
N PRO A 44 30.40 -16.34 5.41
CA PRO A 44 31.16 -15.26 4.80
C PRO A 44 30.19 -14.33 4.08
N ILE A 45 29.98 -13.14 4.66
CA ILE A 45 29.06 -12.13 4.16
C ILE A 45 29.25 -11.97 2.64
N VAL A 46 28.18 -12.19 1.87
CA VAL A 46 28.21 -12.05 0.41
C VAL A 46 28.16 -10.55 0.06
N VAL A 47 29.29 -9.87 0.26
CA VAL A 47 29.46 -8.40 0.14
C VAL A 47 29.19 -7.88 -1.28
N ASN A 48 29.23 -8.74 -2.31
CA ASN A 48 29.27 -8.35 -3.72
C ASN A 48 27.97 -8.59 -4.52
N CYS A 49 26.80 -8.52 -3.88
CA CYS A 49 25.51 -8.38 -4.59
C CYS A 49 25.04 -6.91 -4.64
N ASN A 50 25.87 -6.02 -5.20
CA ASN A 50 25.55 -4.59 -5.40
C ASN A 50 24.54 -4.39 -6.55
N PHE A 51 23.33 -4.93 -6.41
CA PHE A 51 22.23 -4.62 -7.32
C PHE A 51 21.67 -3.23 -7.04
N VAL A 52 22.25 -2.23 -7.69
CA VAL A 52 21.78 -0.85 -7.67
C VAL A 52 20.93 -0.63 -8.91
N ALA A 53 19.61 -0.79 -8.80
CA ALA A 53 18.72 -0.30 -9.85
C ALA A 53 18.93 1.23 -9.98
N PRO A 54 19.01 1.80 -11.19
CA PRO A 54 19.23 3.23 -11.32
C PRO A 54 18.04 4.00 -10.73
N PRO A 55 18.27 5.09 -9.95
CA PRO A 55 17.22 6.06 -9.69
C PRO A 55 16.77 6.66 -11.04
N ILE A 56 15.48 6.96 -11.18
CA ILE A 56 15.01 7.70 -12.36
C ILE A 56 15.40 9.17 -12.22
N ASP A 57 15.59 9.87 -13.33
CA ASP A 57 15.77 11.32 -13.28
C ASP A 57 14.49 12.02 -12.73
N ALA A 58 14.64 13.30 -12.40
CA ALA A 58 13.55 14.06 -11.80
C ALA A 58 12.34 14.27 -12.74
N ALA A 59 12.48 14.18 -14.07
CA ALA A 59 11.36 14.32 -14.99
C ALA A 59 10.55 13.02 -15.06
N THR A 60 11.20 11.87 -15.23
CA THR A 60 10.54 10.56 -15.12
C THR A 60 9.96 10.33 -13.72
N ALA A 61 10.55 10.88 -12.66
CA ALA A 61 9.95 10.85 -11.32
C ALA A 61 8.60 11.59 -11.26
N ARG A 62 8.47 12.73 -11.95
CA ARG A 62 7.22 13.51 -12.01
C ARG A 62 6.12 12.82 -12.81
N GLU A 63 6.49 12.15 -13.90
CA GLU A 63 5.57 11.31 -14.65
C GLU A 63 5.09 10.12 -13.82
N VAL A 64 6.01 9.45 -13.11
CA VAL A 64 5.73 8.33 -12.19
C VAL A 64 4.84 8.75 -11.00
N LEU A 65 4.96 9.98 -10.51
CA LEU A 65 4.18 10.52 -9.38
C LEU A 65 2.93 11.29 -9.82
N GLY A 66 2.76 11.57 -11.11
CA GLY A 66 1.61 12.29 -11.66
C GLY A 66 1.43 13.72 -11.12
N GLU A 67 2.50 14.54 -11.03
CA GLU A 67 2.43 15.92 -10.49
C GLU A 67 1.28 16.81 -11.08
N LEU A 68 0.74 16.45 -12.25
CA LEU A 68 -0.42 17.10 -12.86
C LEU A 68 -1.75 16.51 -12.33
N VAL A 69 -2.37 17.23 -11.40
CA VAL A 69 -3.73 16.92 -10.91
C VAL A 69 -4.72 16.84 -12.08
N LEU A 70 -5.33 15.68 -12.27
CA LEU A 70 -6.33 15.45 -13.31
C LEU A 70 -7.58 16.33 -13.13
N PRO A 71 -8.22 16.77 -14.22
CA PRO A 71 -9.45 17.54 -14.16
C PRO A 71 -10.57 16.73 -13.50
N THR A 72 -11.27 17.38 -12.55
CA THR A 72 -12.47 16.83 -11.91
C THR A 72 -13.52 16.50 -12.97
N PRO A 73 -14.00 15.25 -13.06
CA PRO A 73 -15.08 14.86 -13.98
C PRO A 73 -16.38 15.60 -13.66
N ALA A 74 -17.21 15.83 -14.68
CA ALA A 74 -18.56 16.35 -14.46
C ALA A 74 -19.40 15.33 -13.66
N ILE A 75 -19.96 15.76 -12.53
CA ILE A 75 -20.86 14.98 -11.68
C ILE A 75 -22.31 15.34 -12.05
N ASP A 76 -23.14 14.33 -12.35
CA ASP A 76 -24.58 14.55 -12.49
C ASP A 76 -25.24 14.66 -11.11
N LEU A 77 -25.80 15.85 -10.83
CA LEU A 77 -26.45 16.22 -9.57
C LEU A 77 -27.71 15.40 -9.23
N HIS A 78 -28.19 14.55 -10.14
CA HIS A 78 -29.41 13.76 -9.94
C HIS A 78 -29.14 12.31 -9.50
N THR A 79 -27.94 11.76 -9.66
CA THR A 79 -27.66 10.33 -9.41
C THR A 79 -26.28 10.07 -8.77
N SER A 80 -26.07 8.90 -8.17
CA SER A 80 -24.80 8.53 -7.51
C SER A 80 -23.82 7.88 -8.50
N TRP A 81 -22.52 8.18 -8.36
CA TRP A 81 -21.49 7.78 -9.32
C TRP A 81 -20.25 7.23 -8.63
N ILE A 82 -19.68 6.17 -9.21
CA ILE A 82 -18.31 5.73 -8.95
C ILE A 82 -17.43 6.26 -10.09
N PHE A 83 -16.30 6.86 -9.75
CA PHE A 83 -15.25 7.23 -10.69
C PHE A 83 -14.01 6.38 -10.43
N THR A 84 -13.60 5.63 -11.44
CA THR A 84 -12.40 4.78 -11.42
C THR A 84 -11.33 5.43 -12.27
N LEU A 85 -10.10 5.53 -11.75
CA LEU A 85 -8.95 5.96 -12.53
C LEU A 85 -8.62 4.88 -13.59
N GLN A 86 -8.63 5.27 -14.85
CA GLN A 86 -8.16 4.47 -15.97
C GLN A 86 -6.81 4.99 -16.45
N THR A 87 -5.91 4.07 -16.81
CA THR A 87 -4.58 4.38 -17.33
C THR A 87 -4.37 3.70 -18.67
N ALA A 88 -4.03 4.48 -19.69
CA ALA A 88 -3.69 4.01 -21.02
C ALA A 88 -2.21 4.30 -21.30
N THR A 89 -1.51 3.38 -21.98
CA THR A 89 -0.16 3.65 -22.48
C THR A 89 -0.28 4.18 -23.91
N VAL A 90 0.08 5.44 -24.11
CA VAL A 90 0.04 6.11 -25.41
C VAL A 90 1.49 6.37 -25.84
N GLY A 91 2.01 5.52 -26.72
CA GLY A 91 3.42 5.53 -27.09
C GLY A 91 4.31 5.10 -25.93
N GLN A 92 5.05 6.06 -25.36
CA GLN A 92 5.89 5.86 -24.17
C GLN A 92 5.29 6.46 -22.89
N THR A 93 4.30 7.36 -23.02
CA THR A 93 3.71 8.09 -21.89
C THR A 93 2.49 7.38 -21.31
N ALA A 94 2.28 7.54 -20.01
CA ALA A 94 1.03 7.13 -19.35
C ALA A 94 -0.01 8.26 -19.43
N GLU A 95 -1.13 8.01 -20.12
CA GLU A 95 -2.31 8.87 -20.08
C GLU A 95 -3.27 8.38 -19.00
N PHE A 96 -3.79 9.32 -18.20
CA PHE A 96 -4.70 9.05 -17.09
C PHE A 96 -6.04 9.75 -17.33
N SER A 97 -7.13 9.07 -17.02
CA SER A 97 -8.49 9.63 -17.11
C SER A 97 -9.41 8.97 -16.08
N PHE A 98 -10.51 9.63 -15.72
CA PHE A 98 -11.53 9.02 -14.87
C PHE A 98 -12.69 8.49 -15.71
N ARG A 99 -13.06 7.23 -15.50
CA ARG A 99 -14.30 6.66 -16.01
C ARG A 99 -15.36 6.66 -14.92
N SER A 100 -16.48 7.31 -15.20
CA SER A 100 -17.66 7.26 -14.36
C SER A 100 -18.48 5.98 -14.60
N THR A 101 -19.24 5.54 -13.60
CA THR A 101 -20.27 4.52 -13.70
C THR A 101 -21.35 4.80 -12.66
N GLN A 102 -22.61 4.86 -13.10
CA GLN A 102 -23.75 5.11 -12.22
C GLN A 102 -23.93 3.93 -11.25
N THR A 103 -24.17 4.23 -9.98
CA THR A 103 -24.25 3.23 -8.91
C THR A 103 -25.42 3.46 -7.97
N TYR A 104 -25.73 2.46 -7.15
CA TYR A 104 -26.46 2.63 -5.89
C TYR A 104 -25.67 1.93 -4.78
N ILE A 105 -25.38 2.66 -3.70
CA ILE A 105 -24.64 2.17 -2.53
C ILE A 105 -25.39 2.61 -1.29
N ASP A 106 -25.73 1.65 -0.42
CA ASP A 106 -26.21 1.91 0.94
C ASP A 106 -25.02 2.02 1.90
N ILE A 107 -24.98 3.05 2.75
CA ILE A 107 -23.84 3.39 3.61
C ILE A 107 -24.28 3.42 5.08
N ASN A 108 -23.73 2.53 5.90
CA ASN A 108 -24.05 2.47 7.32
C ASN A 108 -23.22 3.48 8.14
N LEU A 109 -23.55 4.77 7.99
CA LEU A 109 -22.92 5.88 8.73
C LEU A 109 -23.06 5.76 10.25
N ALA A 110 -23.99 4.96 10.76
CA ALA A 110 -24.19 4.76 12.20
C ALA A 110 -23.12 3.88 12.87
N LYS A 111 -22.26 3.19 12.09
CA LYS A 111 -21.26 2.25 12.63
C LYS A 111 -19.91 2.35 11.91
N PRO A 112 -19.05 3.33 12.25
CA PRO A 112 -17.67 3.34 11.79
C PRO A 112 -16.92 2.08 12.27
N ILE A 113 -16.03 1.58 11.43
CA ILE A 113 -15.20 0.38 11.68
C ILE A 113 -13.72 0.71 11.86
N ARG A 114 -13.24 1.83 11.32
CA ARG A 114 -11.89 2.42 11.49
C ARG A 114 -12.03 3.96 11.40
N TYR A 115 -11.33 4.75 12.22
CA TYR A 115 -11.70 6.17 12.50
C TYR A 115 -10.55 7.14 13.22
N TRP A 116 -9.62 6.91 12.17
CA TRP A 116 -8.17 7.03 11.85
C TRP A 116 -7.82 8.28 11.00
N ASP A 117 -6.89 9.13 11.47
CA ASP A 117 -6.38 10.37 10.83
C ASP A 117 -7.45 11.25 10.16
N TRP A 118 -8.43 11.67 10.98
CA TRP A 118 -9.61 12.45 10.56
C TRP A 118 -10.48 11.82 9.46
N ALA A 119 -10.22 10.55 9.10
CA ALA A 119 -10.99 9.77 8.16
C ALA A 119 -11.77 8.65 8.86
N SER A 120 -13.06 8.54 8.56
CA SER A 120 -13.94 7.49 9.10
C SER A 120 -14.28 6.49 8.00
N THR A 121 -13.96 5.21 8.23
CA THR A 121 -14.37 4.10 7.37
C THR A 121 -15.65 3.47 7.89
N PHE A 122 -16.64 3.32 7.02
CA PHE A 122 -17.95 2.70 7.28
C PHE A 122 -18.15 1.47 6.39
N PRO A 123 -18.88 0.44 6.86
CA PRO A 123 -19.33 -0.66 6.01
C PRO A 123 -20.47 -0.19 5.11
N ALA A 124 -20.46 -0.64 3.85
CA ALA A 124 -21.44 -0.26 2.84
C ALA A 124 -21.78 -1.44 1.92
N GLU A 125 -22.91 -1.36 1.23
CA GLU A 125 -23.35 -2.38 0.27
C GLU A 125 -23.54 -1.75 -1.11
N MET A 126 -22.76 -2.21 -2.09
CA MET A 126 -22.87 -1.76 -3.48
C MET A 126 -23.81 -2.67 -4.27
N HIS A 127 -24.86 -2.06 -4.81
CA HIS A 127 -25.84 -2.71 -5.68
C HIS A 127 -25.43 -2.48 -7.14
N ARG A 128 -25.14 -3.56 -7.85
CA ARG A 128 -24.65 -3.49 -9.23
C ARG A 128 -25.78 -3.02 -10.17
N PRO A 129 -25.50 -2.11 -11.12
CA PRO A 129 -26.53 -1.60 -12.02
C PRO A 129 -27.08 -2.70 -12.94
N TRP A 130 -28.40 -2.85 -12.93
CA TRP A 130 -29.27 -3.41 -13.98
C TRP A 130 -29.00 -4.88 -14.43
N GLY A 131 -29.91 -5.78 -14.04
CA GLY A 131 -30.38 -6.86 -14.94
C GLY A 131 -29.68 -8.22 -14.92
N ARG A 132 -28.74 -8.48 -13.99
CA ARG A 132 -28.35 -9.87 -13.64
C ARG A 132 -28.71 -10.13 -12.17
N ASN A 133 -29.88 -10.71 -11.97
CA ASN A 133 -30.59 -10.73 -10.69
C ASN A 133 -29.94 -11.61 -9.59
N ASP A 134 -28.90 -12.38 -9.93
CA ASP A 134 -28.41 -13.50 -9.11
C ASP A 134 -27.04 -13.27 -8.45
N LEU A 135 -26.46 -12.06 -8.54
CA LEU A 135 -25.09 -11.76 -8.07
C LEU A 135 -24.99 -11.04 -6.71
N GLY A 136 -26.11 -10.71 -6.08
CA GLY A 136 -26.17 -10.10 -4.74
C GLY A 136 -25.63 -8.66 -4.64
N SER A 137 -25.67 -8.09 -3.44
CA SER A 137 -24.95 -6.88 -3.07
C SER A 137 -23.47 -7.19 -2.81
N LEU A 138 -22.57 -6.28 -3.20
CA LEU A 138 -21.15 -6.40 -2.88
C LEU A 138 -20.86 -5.66 -1.57
N GLN A 139 -20.36 -6.40 -0.57
CA GLN A 139 -19.86 -5.85 0.67
C GLN A 139 -18.58 -5.03 0.41
N VAL A 140 -18.64 -3.74 0.71
CA VAL A 140 -17.57 -2.76 0.47
C VAL A 140 -17.33 -1.91 1.71
N GLU A 141 -16.28 -1.10 1.68
CA GLU A 141 -15.99 -0.11 2.73
C GLU A 141 -15.88 1.28 2.08
N VAL A 142 -16.51 2.29 2.68
CA VAL A 142 -16.38 3.69 2.26
C VAL A 142 -15.65 4.49 3.31
N GLN A 143 -14.67 5.29 2.88
CA GLN A 143 -13.86 6.17 3.70
C GLN A 143 -14.30 7.62 3.45
N ALA A 144 -14.87 8.25 4.48
CA ALA A 144 -15.12 9.68 4.52
C ALA A 144 -13.87 10.39 5.05
N PHE A 145 -13.40 11.44 4.38
CA PHE A 145 -12.30 12.28 4.85
C PHE A 145 -12.83 13.62 5.37
N ALA A 146 -12.12 14.26 6.29
CA ALA A 146 -12.41 15.63 6.73
C ALA A 146 -12.04 16.72 5.69
N SER A 147 -11.65 16.34 4.46
CA SER A 147 -11.48 17.29 3.35
C SER A 147 -12.77 17.34 2.54
N ASP A 148 -13.34 18.53 2.43
CA ASP A 148 -14.66 18.85 1.88
C ASP A 148 -14.69 19.06 0.37
N SER A 149 -13.53 19.00 -0.31
CA SER A 149 -13.46 19.22 -1.76
C SER A 149 -13.52 17.92 -2.58
N GLU A 150 -14.26 17.96 -3.70
CA GLU A 150 -14.28 16.91 -4.72
C GLU A 150 -12.84 16.63 -5.24
N ARG A 151 -12.09 17.69 -5.52
CA ARG A 151 -10.70 17.65 -6.00
C ARG A 151 -9.81 16.80 -5.09
N SER A 152 -9.93 16.94 -3.77
CA SER A 152 -9.16 16.17 -2.79
C SER A 152 -9.37 14.67 -2.98
N HIS A 153 -10.62 14.24 -3.17
CA HIS A 153 -10.97 12.83 -3.38
C HIS A 153 -10.39 12.28 -4.69
N PHE A 154 -10.43 13.06 -5.78
CA PHE A 154 -9.77 12.67 -7.03
C PHE A 154 -8.24 12.62 -6.90
N MET A 155 -7.61 13.53 -6.16
CA MET A 155 -6.17 13.50 -5.88
C MET A 155 -5.77 12.30 -4.99
N LEU A 156 -6.57 11.95 -3.99
CA LEU A 156 -6.37 10.73 -3.17
C LEU A 156 -6.42 9.45 -4.03
N CYS A 157 -7.35 9.37 -4.99
CA CYS A 157 -7.43 8.23 -5.91
C CYS A 157 -6.18 8.12 -6.81
N GLN A 158 -5.67 9.25 -7.32
CA GLN A 158 -4.40 9.31 -8.05
C GLN A 158 -3.21 8.87 -7.16
N GLU A 159 -3.11 9.40 -5.93
CA GLU A 159 -2.01 9.06 -5.01
C GLU A 159 -1.94 7.54 -4.70
N LYS A 160 -3.10 6.92 -4.44
CA LYS A 160 -3.21 5.47 -4.22
C LYS A 160 -2.78 4.67 -5.46
N TYR A 161 -3.05 5.16 -6.67
CA TYR A 161 -2.53 4.56 -7.91
C TYR A 161 -0.99 4.66 -8.01
N HIS A 162 -0.42 5.86 -7.84
CA HIS A 162 1.04 6.05 -7.93
C HIS A 162 1.78 5.21 -6.88
N THR A 163 1.21 5.07 -5.68
CA THR A 163 1.67 4.14 -4.65
C THR A 163 1.61 2.68 -5.12
N THR A 164 0.51 2.25 -5.74
CA THR A 164 0.34 0.90 -6.28
C THR A 164 1.39 0.58 -7.36
N MET A 165 1.65 1.51 -8.27
CA MET A 165 2.67 1.36 -9.31
C MET A 165 4.08 1.25 -8.73
N LEU A 166 4.44 2.11 -7.78
CA LEU A 166 5.75 2.05 -7.10
C LEU A 166 5.91 0.77 -6.26
N LEU A 167 4.84 0.27 -5.64
CA LEU A 167 4.81 -1.02 -4.93
C LEU A 167 5.08 -2.17 -5.90
N ASN A 168 4.41 -2.20 -7.05
CA ASN A 168 4.62 -3.22 -8.09
C ASN A 168 6.07 -3.22 -8.59
N LEU A 169 6.67 -2.04 -8.78
CA LEU A 169 8.09 -1.90 -9.15
C LEU A 169 9.03 -2.41 -8.05
N PHE A 170 8.76 -2.08 -6.78
CA PHE A 170 9.53 -2.58 -5.64
C PHE A 170 9.44 -4.11 -5.53
N GLN A 171 8.25 -4.69 -5.66
CA GLN A 171 8.03 -6.13 -5.63
C GLN A 171 8.70 -6.86 -6.81
N GLY A 172 8.69 -6.27 -8.01
CA GLY A 172 9.45 -6.78 -9.15
C GLY A 172 10.95 -6.86 -8.83
N LYS A 173 11.50 -5.78 -8.25
CA LYS A 173 12.91 -5.71 -7.83
C LYS A 173 13.26 -6.70 -6.73
N LEU A 174 12.35 -6.98 -5.79
CA LEU A 174 12.52 -8.06 -4.80
C LEU A 174 12.50 -9.45 -5.47
N LYS A 175 11.61 -9.67 -6.45
CA LYS A 175 11.52 -10.93 -7.23
C LYS A 175 12.73 -11.18 -8.14
N GLU A 176 13.53 -10.16 -8.44
CA GLU A 176 14.82 -10.28 -9.15
C GLU A 176 15.98 -10.77 -8.23
N ILE A 177 15.84 -10.66 -6.91
CA ILE A 177 16.87 -11.07 -5.93
C ILE A 177 16.41 -12.17 -4.95
N PRO A 178 15.71 -13.24 -5.39
CA PRO A 178 15.02 -14.16 -4.49
C PRO A 178 15.96 -14.95 -3.56
N SER A 179 17.22 -15.15 -3.96
CA SER A 179 18.28 -15.77 -3.15
C SER A 179 18.75 -14.91 -1.98
N LEU A 180 18.40 -13.62 -1.95
CA LEU A 180 18.74 -12.70 -0.86
C LEU A 180 17.56 -12.47 0.11
N LEU A 181 16.37 -13.03 -0.15
CA LEU A 181 15.18 -12.82 0.68
C LEU A 181 14.98 -13.95 1.70
N THR A 182 14.49 -13.59 2.89
CA THR A 182 13.87 -14.58 3.78
C THR A 182 12.54 -15.06 3.20
N VAL A 183 12.02 -16.20 3.70
CA VAL A 183 10.71 -16.73 3.27
C VAL A 183 9.57 -15.71 3.51
N ALA A 184 9.62 -14.97 4.63
CA ALA A 184 8.64 -13.93 4.93
C ALA A 184 8.71 -12.76 3.94
N GLU A 185 9.91 -12.34 3.54
CA GLU A 185 10.08 -11.25 2.56
C GLU A 185 9.71 -11.68 1.15
N ALA A 186 9.98 -12.92 0.76
CA ALA A 186 9.50 -13.48 -0.51
C ALA A 186 7.96 -13.58 -0.54
N GLN A 187 7.33 -13.89 0.59
CA GLN A 187 5.87 -13.82 0.75
C GLN A 187 5.36 -12.37 0.67
N LEU A 188 6.00 -11.41 1.35
CA LEU A 188 5.64 -9.99 1.28
C LEU A 188 5.79 -9.42 -0.15
N ALA A 189 6.87 -9.79 -0.85
CA ALA A 189 7.09 -9.44 -2.26
C ALA A 189 6.03 -10.03 -3.20
N THR A 190 5.34 -11.10 -2.81
CA THR A 190 4.35 -11.82 -3.64
C THR A 190 2.92 -11.42 -3.29
N ASN A 191 2.61 -11.25 -2.01
CA ASN A 191 1.25 -11.16 -1.49
C ASN A 191 0.80 -9.73 -1.15
N VAL A 192 1.74 -8.81 -0.90
CA VAL A 192 1.36 -7.42 -0.57
C VAL A 192 0.74 -6.75 -1.78
N ARG A 193 -0.30 -5.96 -1.55
CA ARG A 193 -0.95 -5.15 -2.59
C ARG A 193 -1.50 -3.89 -1.98
N PHE A 194 -1.78 -2.90 -2.82
CA PHE A 194 -2.68 -1.81 -2.44
C PHE A 194 -4.12 -2.23 -2.71
N ALA A 195 -5.08 -1.76 -1.90
CA ALA A 195 -6.50 -1.93 -2.14
C ALA A 195 -6.90 -1.12 -3.39
N GLU A 196 -7.73 -1.70 -4.27
CA GLU A 196 -8.33 -0.91 -5.34
C GLU A 196 -9.25 0.15 -4.71
N ASN A 197 -9.15 1.39 -5.19
CA ASN A 197 -9.82 2.56 -4.61
C ASN A 197 -10.45 3.41 -5.71
N HIS A 198 -11.71 3.78 -5.50
CA HIS A 198 -12.51 4.60 -6.41
C HIS A 198 -13.01 5.86 -5.68
N VAL A 199 -13.35 6.91 -6.42
CA VAL A 199 -14.09 8.05 -5.85
C VAL A 199 -15.58 7.76 -5.95
N LEU A 200 -16.31 7.90 -4.86
CA LEU A 200 -17.76 7.78 -4.80
C LEU A 200 -18.36 9.17 -4.56
N ALA A 201 -19.13 9.65 -5.52
CA ALA A 201 -20.05 10.76 -5.34
C ALA A 201 -21.44 10.18 -5.01
N HIS A 202 -21.85 10.24 -3.75
CA HIS A 202 -23.12 9.67 -3.28
C HIS A 202 -24.15 10.79 -3.08
N ARG A 203 -25.28 10.69 -3.78
CA ARG A 203 -26.39 11.65 -3.63
C ARG A 203 -27.21 11.34 -2.37
N ASN A 204 -27.17 12.24 -1.40
CA ASN A 204 -27.84 12.09 -0.12
C ASN A 204 -29.33 12.47 -0.16
N ASN A 205 -30.03 12.29 0.98
CA ASN A 205 -31.47 12.53 1.12
C ASN A 205 -31.92 13.98 0.86
N HIS A 206 -31.01 14.96 0.89
CA HIS A 206 -31.29 16.36 0.55
C HIS A 206 -31.05 16.66 -0.95
N GLY A 207 -30.60 15.66 -1.71
CA GLY A 207 -30.28 15.76 -3.12
C GLY A 207 -28.92 16.36 -3.44
N MET A 208 -28.07 16.58 -2.44
CA MET A 208 -26.67 17.02 -2.58
C MET A 208 -25.74 15.80 -2.68
N HIS A 209 -24.52 16.01 -3.17
CA HIS A 209 -23.49 14.96 -3.23
C HIS A 209 -22.54 15.05 -2.06
N ASP A 210 -22.43 13.95 -1.32
CA ASP A 210 -21.34 13.70 -0.36
C ASP A 210 -20.25 12.88 -1.05
N MET A 211 -18.99 13.25 -0.83
CA MET A 211 -17.83 12.61 -1.45
C MET A 211 -17.16 11.62 -0.51
N TYR A 212 -16.79 10.45 -1.03
CA TYR A 212 -16.13 9.37 -0.31
C TYR A 212 -15.07 8.69 -1.17
N THR A 213 -14.14 7.97 -0.56
CA THR A 213 -13.33 6.95 -1.24
C THR A 213 -13.91 5.57 -0.98
N LEU A 214 -14.16 4.79 -2.04
CA LEU A 214 -14.71 3.44 -2.01
C LEU A 214 -13.59 2.41 -2.18
N GLN A 215 -13.55 1.39 -1.33
CA GLN A 215 -12.58 0.29 -1.39
C GLN A 215 -13.21 -1.08 -1.07
N GLU A 216 -12.47 -2.15 -1.35
CA GLU A 216 -12.83 -3.51 -0.92
C GLU A 216 -12.73 -3.70 0.61
N ARG A 217 -13.45 -4.70 1.14
CA ARG A 217 -13.47 -4.99 2.58
C ARG A 217 -12.25 -5.79 3.04
N LEU A 218 -11.48 -5.22 3.96
CA LEU A 218 -10.18 -5.75 4.38
C LEU A 218 -10.26 -6.73 5.57
N GLN A 219 -9.37 -7.73 5.61
CA GLN A 219 -9.30 -8.74 6.68
C GLN A 219 -7.86 -9.24 6.95
N GLY A 220 -7.62 -9.74 8.16
CA GLY A 220 -6.37 -10.38 8.58
C GLY A 220 -5.39 -9.47 9.32
N ASN A 221 -4.36 -10.09 9.92
CA ASN A 221 -3.26 -9.40 10.62
C ASN A 221 -1.94 -10.04 10.18
N VAL A 222 -0.99 -9.22 9.71
CA VAL A 222 0.33 -9.66 9.20
C VAL A 222 1.34 -8.56 9.56
N PRO A 223 2.45 -8.85 10.26
CA PRO A 223 3.45 -7.83 10.56
C PRO A 223 4.22 -7.45 9.28
N MET A 224 4.11 -6.20 8.84
CA MET A 224 4.76 -5.72 7.60
C MET A 224 5.79 -4.59 7.81
N LEU A 225 6.08 -4.21 9.05
CA LEU A 225 6.80 -2.97 9.38
C LEU A 225 8.17 -2.83 8.68
N GLU A 226 9.00 -3.87 8.63
CA GLU A 226 10.30 -3.81 7.94
C GLU A 226 10.15 -3.64 6.42
N PHE A 227 9.18 -4.33 5.80
CA PHE A 227 8.90 -4.21 4.38
C PHE A 227 8.38 -2.81 4.02
N LEU A 228 7.49 -2.24 4.83
CA LEU A 228 6.95 -0.91 4.61
C LEU A 228 7.99 0.19 4.82
N ASN A 229 8.80 0.09 5.87
CA ASN A 229 9.93 1.02 6.09
C ASN A 229 10.94 0.94 4.92
N THR A 230 11.17 -0.25 4.38
CA THR A 230 11.99 -0.44 3.15
C THR A 230 11.31 0.14 1.92
N PHE A 231 10.00 -0.04 1.76
CA PHE A 231 9.25 0.49 0.62
C PHE A 231 9.22 2.01 0.61
N THR A 232 8.96 2.65 1.77
CA THR A 232 9.11 4.09 1.97
C THR A 232 10.49 4.57 1.51
N HIS A 233 11.58 3.94 1.98
CA HIS A 233 12.93 4.28 1.50
C HIS A 233 13.13 4.02 0.00
N TYR A 234 12.61 2.92 -0.55
CA TYR A 234 12.65 2.65 -1.98
C TYR A 234 11.98 3.76 -2.79
N THR A 235 10.86 4.33 -2.35
CA THR A 235 10.22 5.44 -3.08
C THR A 235 11.07 6.72 -3.04
N TYR A 236 11.62 7.10 -1.89
CA TYR A 236 12.57 8.22 -1.78
C TYR A 236 13.78 8.04 -2.70
N TRP A 237 14.38 6.86 -2.71
CA TRP A 237 15.58 6.59 -3.50
C TRP A 237 15.27 6.46 -5.00
N ARG A 238 14.22 5.73 -5.37
CA ARG A 238 13.80 5.49 -6.76
C ARG A 238 13.41 6.77 -7.49
N THR A 239 12.77 7.72 -6.81
CA THR A 239 12.40 9.04 -7.35
C THR A 239 13.56 10.06 -7.36
N ASN A 240 14.80 9.61 -7.11
CA ASN A 240 15.97 10.49 -6.95
C ASN A 240 15.75 11.60 -5.91
N LYS A 241 15.20 11.21 -4.75
CA LYS A 241 14.92 12.08 -3.61
C LYS A 241 13.88 13.17 -3.89
N ALA A 242 13.03 13.02 -4.91
CA ALA A 242 12.00 13.99 -5.26
C ALA A 242 10.75 13.88 -4.36
N ALA A 243 10.33 12.66 -4.02
CA ALA A 243 9.22 12.39 -3.11
C ALA A 243 9.41 11.09 -2.34
N VAL A 244 8.75 10.97 -1.19
CA VAL A 244 8.67 9.75 -0.38
C VAL A 244 7.21 9.37 -0.14
N ILE A 245 6.90 8.08 -0.18
CA ILE A 245 5.59 7.55 0.20
C ILE A 245 5.66 7.05 1.64
N ASN A 246 4.96 7.73 2.53
CA ASN A 246 4.88 7.45 3.96
C ASN A 246 3.40 7.26 4.37
N GLY A 247 3.06 7.33 5.66
CA GLY A 247 1.66 7.27 6.12
C GLY A 247 0.96 5.93 5.82
N LEU A 248 1.73 4.87 5.58
CA LEU A 248 1.26 3.58 5.07
C LEU A 248 0.47 2.82 6.14
N GLN A 249 -0.82 2.57 5.88
CA GLN A 249 -1.70 1.79 6.75
C GLN A 249 -2.20 0.54 6.03
N TYR A 250 -2.31 -0.58 6.76
CA TYR A 250 -2.60 -1.89 6.20
C TYR A 250 -3.50 -2.76 7.10
N VAL A 251 -4.16 -3.73 6.47
CA VAL A 251 -4.86 -4.85 7.14
C VAL A 251 -4.49 -6.11 6.36
N GLY A 252 -4.01 -7.14 7.08
CA GLY A 252 -3.38 -8.30 6.46
C GLY A 252 -2.26 -7.88 5.49
N TRP A 253 -2.27 -8.43 4.27
CA TRP A 253 -1.33 -8.08 3.20
C TRP A 253 -1.75 -6.83 2.39
N THR A 254 -2.86 -6.17 2.72
CA THR A 254 -3.44 -5.10 1.89
C THR A 254 -3.21 -3.73 2.51
N LEU A 255 -2.44 -2.88 1.82
CA LEU A 255 -2.29 -1.46 2.10
C LEU A 255 -3.54 -0.71 1.62
N PHE A 256 -4.01 0.28 2.38
CA PHE A 256 -5.23 1.03 2.05
C PHE A 256 -5.10 2.54 2.23
N HIS A 257 -4.07 2.97 2.95
CA HIS A 257 -3.68 4.37 3.11
C HIS A 257 -2.22 4.54 2.70
N SER A 258 -1.93 5.72 2.16
CA SER A 258 -0.63 6.20 1.70
C SER A 258 -0.56 7.70 1.98
N LEU A 259 0.63 8.28 1.82
CA LEU A 259 0.79 9.71 1.65
C LEU A 259 2.02 9.97 0.79
N ILE A 260 1.86 10.69 -0.32
CA ILE A 260 2.99 11.26 -1.06
C ILE A 260 3.42 12.56 -0.36
N VAL A 261 4.70 12.63 0.00
CA VAL A 261 5.36 13.86 0.47
C VAL A 261 6.46 14.21 -0.55
N ASP A 262 6.26 15.27 -1.33
CA ASP A 262 7.20 15.74 -2.36
C ASP A 262 8.05 16.95 -1.88
N LYS A 263 9.10 17.30 -2.62
CA LYS A 263 10.05 18.38 -2.25
C LYS A 263 9.53 19.81 -2.41
N LYS A 264 8.48 20.03 -3.19
CA LYS A 264 7.87 21.33 -3.43
C LYS A 264 6.64 21.58 -2.55
N TYR A 265 6.03 20.52 -2.03
CA TYR A 265 4.73 20.53 -1.35
C TYR A 265 3.56 20.86 -2.32
N ASP A 266 3.70 20.47 -3.59
CA ASP A 266 2.69 20.67 -4.65
C ASP A 266 1.57 19.61 -4.58
N TRP A 267 1.91 18.37 -4.18
CA TRP A 267 0.99 17.22 -4.16
C TRP A 267 0.52 16.88 -2.76
N HIS A 268 -0.55 17.55 -2.30
CA HIS A 268 -1.22 17.23 -1.03
C HIS A 268 -2.73 17.06 -1.23
N ALA A 269 -3.23 15.88 -0.88
CA ALA A 269 -4.64 15.50 -0.98
C ALA A 269 -5.32 15.26 0.38
N GLY A 270 -4.54 15.25 1.47
CA GLY A 270 -4.99 15.15 2.86
C GLY A 270 -4.20 16.10 3.76
N TYR A 271 -4.58 16.18 5.04
CA TYR A 271 -3.94 17.06 6.03
C TYR A 271 -2.62 16.47 6.54
N PHE A 272 -1.48 17.01 6.10
CA PHE A 272 -0.17 16.64 6.64
C PHE A 272 0.78 17.84 6.76
N SER A 273 1.78 17.72 7.62
CA SER A 273 2.74 18.78 7.96
C SER A 273 4.21 18.34 8.01
N GLY A 274 4.47 17.04 7.93
CA GLY A 274 5.83 16.48 7.89
C GLY A 274 6.48 16.61 6.50
N ARG A 275 7.79 16.41 6.48
CA ARG A 275 8.68 16.81 5.38
C ARG A 275 9.61 15.66 4.99
N ILE A 276 10.18 15.74 3.78
CA ILE A 276 11.24 14.80 3.35
C ILE A 276 12.47 14.86 4.27
N SER A 277 12.78 16.03 4.85
CA SER A 277 13.84 16.19 5.86
C SER A 277 13.68 15.26 7.06
N ASP A 278 12.43 14.98 7.44
CA ASP A 278 12.10 14.24 8.65
C ASP A 278 12.27 12.74 8.39
N PHE A 279 11.97 12.29 7.17
CA PHE A 279 12.38 10.97 6.69
C PHE A 279 13.92 10.86 6.58
N GLU A 280 14.61 11.90 6.08
CA GLU A 280 16.07 11.94 5.94
C GLU A 280 16.79 11.91 7.30
N SER A 281 16.22 12.48 8.37
CA SER A 281 16.76 12.44 9.73
C SER A 281 16.44 11.16 10.49
N ASP A 282 15.25 10.57 10.30
CA ASP A 282 14.73 9.54 11.21
C ASP A 282 14.81 8.12 10.64
N HIS A 283 14.78 7.92 9.32
CA HIS A 283 14.87 6.59 8.72
C HIS A 283 16.19 5.90 9.06
N ARG A 284 16.16 4.60 9.35
CA ARG A 284 17.35 3.76 9.57
C ARG A 284 17.27 2.51 8.71
N CYS A 285 18.29 2.28 7.86
CA CYS A 285 18.35 1.13 6.97
C CYS A 285 18.32 -0.21 7.74
N ASN A 286 17.22 -0.95 7.60
CA ASN A 286 17.09 -2.32 8.12
C ASN A 286 17.90 -3.33 7.28
N SER A 287 17.65 -4.62 7.48
CA SER A 287 18.34 -5.70 6.78
C SER A 287 17.98 -5.77 5.28
N LEU A 288 16.73 -5.45 4.92
CA LEU A 288 16.22 -5.52 3.54
C LEU A 288 16.68 -4.31 2.72
N CYS A 289 16.66 -3.10 3.29
CA CYS A 289 17.22 -1.88 2.68
C CYS A 289 18.64 -2.13 2.13
N ARG A 290 19.50 -2.74 2.96
CA ARG A 290 20.89 -3.07 2.61
C ARG A 290 21.00 -4.14 1.52
N ARG A 291 20.14 -5.18 1.54
CA ARG A 291 20.11 -6.23 0.52
C ARG A 291 19.55 -5.76 -0.84
N VAL A 292 18.73 -4.71 -0.83
CA VAL A 292 18.24 -3.99 -2.04
C VAL A 292 19.25 -2.91 -2.50
N GLY A 293 20.46 -2.85 -1.90
CA GLY A 293 21.52 -1.92 -2.29
C GLY A 293 21.30 -0.47 -1.88
N MET A 294 20.27 -0.17 -1.07
CA MET A 294 19.94 1.19 -0.67
C MET A 294 20.85 1.69 0.46
N LYS A 295 21.47 2.85 0.23
CA LYS A 295 22.32 3.54 1.20
C LYS A 295 21.46 4.39 2.13
N GLN A 296 21.87 4.50 3.39
CA GLN A 296 21.27 5.38 4.39
C GLN A 296 21.02 6.79 3.83
N PRO A 297 19.84 7.40 4.03
CA PRO A 297 19.54 8.77 3.60
C PRO A 297 20.57 9.78 4.14
N ALA A 298 20.84 10.83 3.35
CA ALA A 298 21.81 11.85 3.73
C ALA A 298 21.13 12.84 4.67
N GLY A 299 21.34 12.64 5.98
CA GLY A 299 20.68 13.37 7.07
C GLY A 299 20.99 12.82 8.46
N SER A 300 21.41 11.54 8.53
CA SER A 300 22.00 10.88 9.71
C SER A 300 23.52 10.87 9.70
#